data_AF-A0A6G3X410-F1
#
_entry.id   AF-A0A6G3X410-F1
#
_cell.length_a   1.000
_cell.length_b   1.000
_cell.length_c   1.000
_cell.angle_alpha   90.00
_cell.angle_beta   90.00
_cell.angle_gamma   90.00
#
_symmetry.space_group_name_H-M   'P 1'
#
loop_
_entity.id
_entity.type
_entity.pdbx_description
1 polymer ?
#
loop_
_entity_poly.entity_id
_entity_poly.type
_entity_poly.pdbx_seq_one_letter_code
_entity_poly.pdbx_strand_id
1 'polypeptide(L)'
;MLLSDKDIRAEIDAGRVRIDPYDPSMVQPSSIDVRLDRYFRVFENHRYPHIDPAVEQPDLTRTVEPEGDEAFILHPGEFVLASTYEVISLPDDLAS
;
A
#
# COMPACT_ATOMS: atom_id res chain seq x y z
N MET A 1 19.80 -3.80 8.45
CA MET A 1 20.60 -3.92 7.20
C MET A 1 19.63 -3.67 6.05
N LEU A 2 20.03 -2.97 4.99
CA LEU A 2 19.21 -2.75 3.80
C LEU A 2 19.69 -3.70 2.70
N LEU A 3 18.74 -4.32 1.99
CA LEU A 3 19.07 -5.14 0.83
C LEU A 3 19.48 -4.24 -0.32
N SER A 4 20.57 -4.59 -1.00
CA SER A 4 20.93 -3.93 -2.26
C SER A 4 20.00 -4.41 -3.37
N ASP A 5 20.01 -3.70 -4.50
CA ASP A 5 19.29 -4.10 -5.71
C ASP A 5 19.63 -5.52 -6.20
N LYS A 6 20.87 -5.98 -5.99
CA LYS A 6 21.30 -7.36 -6.27
C LYS A 6 20.67 -8.35 -5.31
N ASP A 7 20.63 -8.02 -4.03
CA ASP A 7 20.05 -8.88 -3.00
C ASP A 7 18.53 -8.96 -3.16
N ILE A 8 17.85 -7.84 -3.46
CA ILE A 8 16.41 -7.81 -3.76
C ILE A 8 16.09 -8.76 -4.91
N ARG A 9 16.85 -8.69 -6.01
CA ARG A 9 16.66 -9.61 -7.15
C ARG A 9 16.91 -11.06 -6.76
N ALA A 10 17.96 -11.33 -5.99
CA ALA A 10 18.25 -12.68 -5.51
C ALA A 10 17.11 -13.27 -4.64
N GLU A 11 16.50 -12.46 -3.76
CA GLU A 11 15.37 -12.89 -2.93
C GLU A 11 14.10 -13.14 -3.75
N ILE A 12 13.86 -12.36 -4.80
CA ILE A 12 12.75 -12.54 -5.75
C ILE A 12 12.97 -13.78 -6.62
N ASP A 13 14.17 -13.94 -7.19
CA ASP A 13 14.55 -15.10 -8.02
C ASP A 13 14.49 -16.40 -7.22
N ALA A 14 14.83 -16.35 -5.92
CA ALA A 14 14.69 -17.47 -4.99
C ALA A 14 13.22 -17.74 -4.57
N GLY A 15 12.27 -16.87 -4.94
CA GLY A 15 10.85 -16.98 -4.61
C GLY A 15 10.52 -16.72 -3.14
N ARG A 16 11.49 -16.21 -2.35
CA ARG A 16 11.32 -15.88 -0.93
C ARG A 16 10.52 -14.60 -0.77
N VAL A 17 10.90 -13.57 -1.53
CA VAL A 17 10.11 -12.36 -1.70
C VAL A 17 9.28 -12.52 -2.97
N ARG A 18 7.97 -12.27 -2.89
CA ARG A 18 7.10 -12.24 -4.07
C ARG A 18 6.42 -10.89 -4.18
N ILE A 19 6.42 -10.37 -5.40
CA ILE A 19 5.73 -9.12 -5.77
C ILE A 19 4.87 -9.49 -6.98
N ASP A 20 3.57 -9.25 -6.89
CA ASP A 20 2.64 -9.58 -7.98
C ASP A 20 1.75 -8.39 -8.32
N PRO A 21 1.86 -7.79 -9.52
CA PRO A 21 2.79 -8.16 -10.61
C PRO A 21 4.20 -7.57 -10.40
N TYR A 22 5.23 -8.39 -10.64
CA TYR A 22 6.64 -7.95 -10.59
C TYR A 22 7.08 -7.28 -11.90
N ASP A 23 7.66 -6.08 -11.77
CA ASP A 23 8.34 -5.37 -12.86
C ASP A 23 9.82 -5.13 -12.48
N PRO A 24 10.78 -5.83 -13.12
CA PRO A 24 12.20 -5.65 -12.85
C PRO A 24 12.74 -4.23 -13.06
N SER A 25 12.05 -3.41 -13.87
CA SER A 25 12.44 -2.02 -14.13
C SER A 25 12.19 -1.09 -12.94
N MET A 26 11.35 -1.50 -11.99
CA MET A 26 11.04 -0.75 -10.77
C MET A 26 12.08 -0.95 -9.66
N VAL A 27 13.07 -1.84 -9.85
CA VAL A 27 14.12 -2.07 -8.85
C VAL A 27 15.12 -0.91 -8.84
N GLN A 28 15.25 -0.27 -7.69
CA GLN A 28 16.17 0.83 -7.38
C GLN A 28 17.39 0.30 -6.60
N PRO A 29 18.45 1.12 -6.36
CA PRO A 29 19.71 0.66 -5.75
C PRO A 29 19.59 -0.07 -4.40
N SER A 30 18.54 0.22 -3.62
CA SER A 30 18.26 -0.44 -2.34
C SER A 30 16.77 -0.43 -1.99
N SER A 31 15.90 -0.45 -3.00
CA SER A 31 14.45 -0.46 -2.86
C SER A 31 13.79 -0.94 -4.16
N ILE A 32 12.47 -1.06 -4.15
CA ILE A 32 11.66 -1.27 -5.35
C ILE A 32 10.50 -0.28 -5.30
N ASP A 33 10.25 0.41 -6.41
CA ASP A 33 9.10 1.30 -6.53
C ASP A 33 7.81 0.46 -6.54
N VAL A 34 6.76 1.00 -5.91
CA VAL A 34 5.41 0.40 -5.86
C VAL A 34 4.41 1.35 -6.50
N ARG A 35 3.31 0.80 -7.01
CA ARG A 35 2.26 1.58 -7.66
C ARG A 35 1.05 1.74 -6.75
N LEU A 36 0.31 2.82 -6.96
CA LEU A 36 -0.92 3.12 -6.24
C LEU A 36 -2.09 2.31 -6.83
N ASP A 37 -2.83 1.60 -5.98
CA ASP A 37 -4.08 0.95 -6.38
C ASP A 37 -5.25 1.96 -6.43
N ARG A 38 -6.35 1.57 -7.08
CA ARG A 38 -7.54 2.42 -7.27
C ARG A 38 -8.48 2.49 -6.08
N TYR A 39 -8.29 1.66 -5.06
CA TYR A 39 -9.15 1.62 -3.88
C TYR A 39 -8.64 2.56 -2.78
N PHE A 40 -9.50 3.49 -2.39
CA PHE A 40 -9.27 4.42 -1.28
C PHE A 40 -10.31 4.21 -0.19
N ARG A 41 -9.96 4.54 1.05
CA ARG A 41 -10.91 4.72 2.15
C ARG A 41 -10.86 6.15 2.67
N VAL A 42 -12.04 6.77 2.75
CA VAL A 42 -12.24 8.13 3.30
C VAL A 42 -12.97 8.04 4.64
N PHE A 43 -12.69 8.98 5.53
CA PHE A 43 -13.25 8.99 6.89
C PHE A 43 -14.61 9.69 6.96
N GLU A 44 -15.58 9.05 7.60
CA GLU A 44 -16.93 9.58 7.82
C GLU A 44 -17.02 10.25 9.21
N ASN A 45 -16.26 11.33 9.40
CA ASN A 45 -16.07 12.02 10.69
C ASN A 45 -17.36 12.54 11.34
N HIS A 46 -18.46 12.66 10.60
CA HIS A 46 -19.74 13.08 11.15
C HIS A 46 -20.52 11.94 11.84
N ARG A 47 -20.11 10.67 11.64
CA ARG A 47 -20.77 9.49 12.23
C ARG A 47 -20.24 9.16 13.63
N TYR A 48 -19.03 9.59 13.96
CA TYR A 48 -18.39 9.36 15.26
C TYR A 48 -17.79 10.66 15.82
N PRO A 49 -17.94 10.94 17.12
CA PRO A 49 -17.35 12.14 17.72
C PRO A 49 -15.83 12.05 17.89
N HIS A 50 -15.26 10.83 17.88
CA HIS A 50 -13.83 10.55 18.02
C HIS A 50 -13.50 9.13 17.54
N ILE A 51 -12.21 8.83 17.44
CA ILE A 51 -11.67 7.49 17.18
C ILE A 51 -11.23 6.89 18.53
N ASP A 52 -11.79 5.73 18.88
CA ASP A 52 -11.38 4.94 20.04
C ASP A 52 -10.78 3.61 19.56
N PRO A 53 -9.44 3.44 19.61
CA PRO A 53 -8.77 2.22 19.17
C PRO A 53 -9.19 0.94 19.90
N ALA A 54 -9.82 1.05 21.08
CA ALA A 54 -10.28 -0.10 21.87
C ALA A 54 -11.67 -0.61 21.46
N VAL A 55 -12.39 0.13 20.59
CA VAL A 55 -13.77 -0.16 20.20
C VAL A 55 -13.86 -0.33 18.69
N GLU A 56 -14.67 -1.28 18.24
CA GLU A 56 -14.91 -1.47 16.81
C GLU A 56 -15.77 -0.32 16.25
N GLN A 57 -15.30 0.31 15.16
CA GLN A 57 -15.98 1.41 14.48
C GLN A 57 -16.08 1.11 12.97
N PRO A 58 -16.93 0.15 12.55
CA PRO A 58 -16.91 -0.39 11.18
C PRO A 58 -17.33 0.64 10.12
N ASP A 59 -18.14 1.62 10.53
CA ASP A 59 -18.65 2.72 9.71
C ASP A 59 -17.71 3.95 9.66
N LEU A 60 -16.54 3.89 10.29
CA LEU A 60 -15.60 5.01 10.36
C LEU A 60 -15.07 5.42 8.99
N THR A 61 -15.01 4.47 8.06
CA THR A 61 -14.55 4.73 6.69
C THR A 61 -15.46 4.07 5.66
N ARG A 62 -15.48 4.64 4.46
CA ARG A 62 -16.11 4.01 3.28
C ARG A 62 -15.11 3.90 2.14
N THR A 63 -15.33 2.91 1.28
CA THR A 63 -14.52 2.73 0.06
C THR A 63 -14.91 3.75 -1.01
N VAL A 64 -13.91 4.26 -1.72
CA VAL A 64 -14.02 5.12 -2.90
C VAL A 64 -13.11 4.57 -3.99
N GLU A 65 -13.62 4.53 -5.21
CA GLU A 65 -12.89 4.15 -6.42
C GLU A 65 -13.18 5.23 -7.48
N PRO A 66 -12.15 5.89 -8.05
CA PRO A 66 -12.33 6.80 -9.17
C PRO A 66 -12.88 6.06 -10.40
N GLU A 67 -13.70 6.73 -11.21
CA GLU A 67 -14.27 6.13 -12.41
C GLU A 67 -13.28 6.17 -13.58
N GLY A 68 -12.95 5.01 -14.15
CA GLY A 68 -12.09 4.92 -15.32
C GLY A 68 -10.70 5.53 -15.10
N ASP A 69 -10.38 6.57 -15.88
CA ASP A 69 -9.10 7.29 -15.83
C ASP A 69 -9.18 8.58 -14.97
N GLU A 70 -10.25 8.75 -14.19
CA GLU A 70 -10.36 9.90 -13.28
C GLU A 70 -9.36 9.80 -12.12
N ALA A 71 -8.86 10.97 -11.70
CA ALA A 71 -7.94 11.05 -10.57
C ALA A 71 -8.70 11.06 -9.24
N PHE A 72 -8.12 10.42 -8.22
CA PHE A 72 -8.52 10.68 -6.84
C PHE A 72 -7.96 12.04 -6.37
N ILE A 73 -8.84 12.99 -6.05
CA ILE A 73 -8.44 14.33 -5.60
C ILE A 73 -8.25 14.35 -4.08
N LEU A 74 -7.00 14.40 -3.63
CA LEU A 74 -6.66 14.58 -2.22
C LEU A 74 -6.55 16.07 -1.88
N HIS A 75 -7.55 16.60 -1.17
CA HIS A 75 -7.54 18.00 -0.74
C HIS A 75 -6.56 18.25 0.43
N PRO A 76 -6.03 19.47 0.59
CA PRO A 76 -5.16 19.80 1.73
C PRO A 76 -5.86 19.57 3.08
N GLY A 77 -5.18 18.87 3.99
CA GLY A 77 -5.71 18.57 5.33
C GLY A 77 -6.58 17.31 5.40
N GLU A 78 -6.88 16.67 4.28
CA GLU A 78 -7.58 15.38 4.24
C GLU A 78 -6.65 14.21 4.53
N PHE A 79 -7.21 13.15 5.13
CA PHE A 79 -6.51 11.90 5.39
C PHE A 79 -7.31 10.73 4.81
N VAL A 80 -6.62 9.88 4.05
CA VAL A 80 -7.21 8.74 3.34
C VAL A 80 -6.32 7.52 3.50
N LEU A 81 -6.91 6.33 3.42
CA LEU A 81 -6.15 5.08 3.30
C LEU A 81 -6.14 4.68 1.83
N ALA A 82 -5.02 4.15 1.36
CA ALA A 82 -4.85 3.61 0.02
C ALA A 82 -4.14 2.25 0.11
N SER A 83 -3.99 1.58 -1.03
CA SER A 83 -3.27 0.31 -1.13
C SER A 83 -2.19 0.40 -2.20
N THR A 84 -1.16 -0.43 -2.07
CA THR A 84 -0.29 -0.77 -3.20
C THR A 84 -1.06 -1.59 -4.21
N TYR A 85 -0.74 -1.41 -5.49
CA TYR A 85 -1.26 -2.22 -6.58
C TYR A 85 -0.65 -3.63 -6.54
N GLU A 86 0.63 -3.74 -6.14
CA GLU A 86 1.29 -5.01 -5.97
C GLU A 86 0.85 -5.73 -4.68
N VAL A 87 0.70 -7.04 -4.78
CA VAL A 87 0.62 -7.95 -3.63
C VAL A 87 2.04 -8.39 -3.26
N ILE A 88 2.44 -8.12 -2.02
CA ILE A 88 3.80 -8.40 -1.52
C ILE A 88 3.73 -9.57 -0.50
N SER A 89 4.57 -10.59 -0.69
CA SER A 89 4.83 -11.65 0.29
C SER A 89 6.29 -11.62 0.72
N LEU A 90 6.54 -11.65 2.02
CA LEU A 90 7.88 -11.67 2.61
C LEU A 90 8.13 -12.99 3.34
N PRO A 91 9.39 -13.45 3.44
CA PRO A 91 9.78 -14.51 4.37
C PRO A 91 9.76 -13.98 5.82
N ASP A 92 9.92 -14.87 6.80
CA ASP A 92 9.81 -14.57 8.23
C ASP A 92 11.04 -13.85 8.83
N ASP A 93 12.09 -13.66 8.05
CA ASP A 93 13.35 -13.01 8.43
C ASP A 93 13.59 -11.67 7.71
N LEU A 94 12.64 -11.20 6.90
CA LEU A 94 12.68 -9.89 6.24
C LEU A 94 11.51 -9.00 6.68
N ALA A 95 11.78 -7.69 6.75
CA ALA A 95 10.79 -6.66 7.02
C ALA A 95 10.82 -5.61 5.90
N SER A 96 9.64 -5.17 5.48
CA SER A 96 9.41 -4.05 4.56
C SER A 96 9.32 -2.72 5.28
#